data_AF-A0A9Q8ZFQ9-F1
#
_entry.id   AF-A0A9Q8ZFQ9-F1
#
_cell.length_a   1.000
_cell.length_b   1.000
_cell.length_c   1.000
_cell.angle_alpha   90.00
_cell.angle_beta   90.00
_cell.angle_gamma   90.00
#
_symmetry.space_group_name_H-M   'P 1'
#
loop_
_entity.id
_entity.type
_entity.pdbx_description
1 polymer ?
#
loop_
_entity_poly.entity_id
_entity_poly.type
_entity_poly.pdbx_seq_one_letter_code
_entity_poly.pdbx_strand_id
1 'polypeptide(L)'
;MDGVERGMCEEDEVACQRCGWESSDEEEEGEEGEKREDEDGDEEEREEMGLRLAFEQQRRQRQWVGMVEAERQCRDAMEVEELVGVIEKWREGCQWCVASGRDGRGHVWEECEDEGGQEGLKGLKMLQDNWQIVPYSCCYGCWLPQAVCESFGFDMQKGGYRKQREVGC
;
A
#
# COMPACT_ATOMS: atom_id res chain seq x y z
N MET A 1 25.62 -0.97 -2.10
CA MET A 1 25.11 0.38 -2.36
C MET A 1 24.25 0.72 -1.17
N ASP A 2 24.87 1.39 -0.20
CA ASP A 2 24.24 1.70 1.08
C ASP A 2 23.20 2.80 0.84
N GLY A 3 21.94 2.44 1.08
CA GLY A 3 20.82 3.39 1.08
C GLY A 3 20.95 4.25 2.34
N VAL A 4 21.58 5.42 2.18
CA VAL A 4 21.60 6.43 3.23
C VAL A 4 20.22 7.06 3.28
N GLU A 5 19.38 6.58 4.20
CA GLU A 5 18.17 7.30 4.63
C GLU A 5 18.61 8.60 5.30
N ARG A 6 18.66 9.69 4.52
CA ARG A 6 18.94 11.03 5.04
C ARG A 6 17.76 11.46 5.93
N GLY A 7 17.94 11.35 7.24
CA GLY A 7 16.87 11.47 8.23
C GLY A 7 16.43 12.89 8.56
N MET A 8 17.25 13.93 8.33
CA MET A 8 16.95 15.32 8.69
C MET A 8 17.71 16.28 7.76
N CYS A 9 17.15 17.47 7.50
CA CYS A 9 17.89 18.59 6.89
C CYS A 9 18.37 19.49 8.04
N GLU A 10 19.63 19.93 7.96
CA GLU A 10 20.26 20.84 8.92
C GLU A 10 19.80 22.30 8.71
N GLU A 11 19.96 23.18 9.71
CA GLU A 11 19.42 24.56 9.72
C GLU A 11 19.98 25.45 8.60
N ASP A 12 21.05 25.02 7.93
CA ASP A 12 21.78 25.70 6.86
C ASP A 12 21.60 25.06 5.46
N GLU A 13 20.72 24.05 5.32
CA GLU A 13 20.46 23.41 4.03
C GLU A 13 19.42 24.16 3.18
N VAL A 14 19.86 24.69 2.02
CA VAL A 14 18.97 25.24 0.98
C VAL A 14 18.06 24.13 0.43
N ALA A 15 16.77 24.44 0.31
CA ALA A 15 15.65 23.53 0.07
C ALA A 15 15.95 22.32 -0.87
N CYS A 16 15.67 21.12 -0.38
CA CYS A 16 15.81 19.88 -1.13
C CYS A 16 14.72 19.73 -2.21
N GLN A 17 15.09 19.23 -3.40
CA GLN A 17 14.21 19.00 -4.56
C GLN A 17 12.93 18.17 -4.30
N ARG A 18 12.83 17.48 -3.16
CA ARG A 18 11.60 16.78 -2.72
C ARG A 18 10.51 17.75 -2.24
N CYS A 19 10.87 18.99 -1.91
CA CYS A 19 9.98 20.07 -1.53
C CYS A 19 9.96 21.07 -2.71
N GLY A 20 8.91 20.99 -3.54
CA GLY A 20 8.83 21.68 -4.83
C GLY A 20 9.06 23.19 -4.77
N TRP A 21 9.90 23.67 -5.68
CA TRP A 21 10.02 25.07 -6.08
C TRP A 21 8.86 25.41 -7.02
N GLU A 22 7.90 26.21 -6.55
CA GLU A 22 7.12 27.10 -7.41
C GLU A 22 7.24 28.51 -6.84
N SER A 23 8.38 29.14 -7.10
CA SER A 23 8.51 30.60 -7.08
C SER A 23 8.55 31.01 -8.55
N SER A 24 7.45 31.64 -9.00
CA SER A 24 7.40 32.29 -10.31
C SER A 24 7.99 33.68 -10.14
N ASP A 25 9.19 33.85 -10.68
CA ASP A 25 9.80 35.14 -11.02
C ASP A 25 8.99 35.87 -12.12
N GLU A 26 9.30 37.16 -12.28
CA GLU A 26 8.90 38.16 -13.31
C GLU A 26 7.67 39.01 -12.92
N GLU A 27 7.72 40.36 -12.80
CA GLU A 27 8.52 41.38 -13.49
C GLU A 27 8.78 42.62 -12.59
N GLU A 28 9.99 43.20 -12.69
CA GLU A 28 10.41 44.47 -12.11
C GLU A 28 10.74 45.45 -13.26
N GLU A 29 10.09 46.62 -13.33
CA GLU A 29 10.56 47.78 -14.11
C GLU A 29 10.61 49.04 -13.21
N GLY A 30 11.83 49.36 -12.77
CA GLY A 30 12.49 50.68 -12.74
C GLY A 30 11.86 51.89 -12.04
N GLU A 31 12.57 52.46 -11.07
CA GLU A 31 13.08 53.86 -11.13
C GLU A 31 14.09 54.17 -10.02
N GLU A 32 15.08 55.02 -10.35
CA GLU A 32 16.28 55.37 -9.58
C GLU A 32 16.02 56.08 -8.24
N GLY A 33 16.86 55.81 -7.23
CA GLY A 33 16.85 56.55 -5.97
C GLY A 33 18.05 56.27 -5.06
N GLU A 34 19.15 56.98 -5.29
CA GLU A 34 20.34 57.02 -4.42
C GLU A 34 20.01 57.55 -3.02
N LYS A 35 20.17 56.73 -1.95
CA LYS A 35 20.73 57.12 -0.64
C LYS A 35 20.72 56.01 0.42
N ARG A 36 21.94 55.82 0.98
CA ARG A 36 22.28 55.50 2.39
C ARG A 36 22.19 54.03 2.82
N GLU A 37 23.39 53.43 2.80
CA GLU A 37 23.90 52.44 3.76
C GLU A 37 23.31 52.68 5.18
N ASP A 38 22.35 51.84 5.58
CA ASP A 38 21.97 51.47 6.96
C ASP A 38 20.64 50.64 6.95
N GLU A 39 20.41 49.77 5.95
CA GLU A 39 19.22 48.89 5.86
C GLU A 39 19.52 47.39 5.75
N ASP A 40 20.79 46.98 5.58
CA ASP A 40 21.16 45.57 5.40
C ASP A 40 20.93 44.69 6.65
N GLY A 41 20.90 45.28 7.84
CA GLY A 41 20.70 44.53 9.09
C GLY A 41 19.25 44.11 9.37
N ASP A 42 18.26 44.82 8.80
CA ASP A 42 16.82 44.55 9.02
C ASP A 42 16.28 43.54 7.98
N GLU A 43 16.96 43.41 6.83
CA GLU A 43 16.63 42.42 5.79
C GLU A 43 17.17 41.02 6.16
N GLU A 44 18.41 40.93 6.66
CA GLU A 44 19.01 39.68 7.13
C GLU A 44 18.26 39.10 8.35
N GLU A 45 17.81 39.95 9.29
CA GLU A 45 17.00 39.53 10.44
C GLU A 45 15.58 39.07 10.02
N ARG A 46 15.00 39.68 8.98
CA ARG A 46 13.71 39.25 8.40
C ARG A 46 13.82 37.94 7.64
N GLU A 47 14.90 37.75 6.89
CA GLU A 47 15.18 36.49 6.20
C GLU A 47 15.41 35.36 7.22
N GLU A 48 16.19 35.60 8.27
CA GLU A 48 16.41 34.63 9.34
C GLU A 48 15.10 34.29 10.07
N MET A 49 14.26 35.29 10.35
CA MET A 49 12.93 35.08 10.93
C MET A 49 12.02 34.27 10.00
N GLY A 50 12.06 34.53 8.69
CA GLY A 50 11.32 33.80 7.67
C GLY A 50 11.74 32.33 7.58
N LEU A 51 13.05 32.06 7.60
CA LEU A 51 13.62 30.71 7.61
C LEU A 51 13.21 29.93 8.88
N ARG A 52 13.28 30.57 10.05
CA ARG A 52 12.82 29.97 11.32
C ARG A 52 11.32 29.64 11.28
N LEU A 53 10.50 30.54 10.74
CA LEU A 53 9.05 30.30 10.61
C LEU A 53 8.75 29.12 9.67
N ALA A 54 9.44 29.06 8.53
CA ALA A 54 9.32 27.98 7.56
C ALA A 54 9.76 26.63 8.16
N PHE A 55 10.86 26.63 8.91
CA PHE A 55 11.35 25.43 9.61
C PHE A 55 10.35 24.94 10.66
N GLU A 56 9.79 25.84 11.47
CA GLU A 56 8.75 25.49 12.43
C GLU A 56 7.48 24.95 11.77
N GLN A 57 7.08 25.53 10.63
CA GLN A 57 5.93 25.07 9.86
C GLN A 57 6.19 23.67 9.29
N GLN A 58 7.38 23.42 8.73
CA GLN A 58 7.79 22.12 8.22
C GLN A 58 7.85 21.07 9.34
N ARG A 59 8.36 21.45 10.52
CA ARG A 59 8.39 20.58 11.71
C ARG A 59 6.99 20.21 12.16
N ARG A 60 6.06 21.17 12.23
CA ARG A 60 4.64 20.92 12.56
C ARG A 60 3.98 20.01 11.52
N GLN A 61 4.23 20.23 10.24
CA GLN A 61 3.69 19.40 9.17
C GLN A 61 4.19 17.95 9.26
N ARG A 62 5.49 17.74 9.53
CA ARG A 62 6.05 16.39 9.74
C ARG A 62 5.44 15.68 10.94
N GLN A 63 5.26 16.39 12.05
CA GLN A 63 4.61 15.84 13.24
C GLN A 63 3.16 15.42 12.94
N TRP A 64 2.42 16.24 12.19
CA TRP A 64 1.06 15.92 11.79
C TRP A 64 1.00 14.68 10.87
N VAL A 65 1.88 14.60 9.86
CA VAL A 65 1.96 13.43 8.98
C VAL A 65 2.29 12.16 9.77
N GLY A 66 3.27 12.22 10.68
CA GLY A 66 3.63 11.08 11.52
C GLY A 66 2.49 10.64 12.43
N MET A 67 1.70 11.58 12.96
CA MET A 67 0.51 11.26 13.76
C MET A 67 -0.57 10.56 12.91
N VAL A 68 -0.86 11.07 11.71
CA VAL A 68 -1.84 10.48 10.79
C VAL A 68 -1.40 9.08 10.37
N GLU A 69 -0.11 8.88 10.09
CA GLU A 69 0.43 7.58 9.73
C GLU A 69 0.36 6.58 10.89
N ALA A 70 0.67 7.01 12.12
CA ALA A 70 0.51 6.18 13.31
C ALA A 70 -0.96 5.81 13.59
N GLU A 71 -1.90 6.73 13.39
CA GLU A 71 -3.33 6.45 13.53
C GLU A 71 -3.78 5.42 12.50
N ARG A 72 -3.32 5.55 11.24
CA ARG A 72 -3.58 4.58 10.19
C ARG A 72 -3.01 3.21 10.53
N GLN A 73 -1.75 3.12 10.94
CA GLN A 73 -1.13 1.84 11.33
C GLN A 73 -1.86 1.17 12.48
N CYS A 74 -2.34 1.95 13.46
CA CYS A 74 -3.15 1.44 14.56
C CYS A 74 -4.48 0.86 14.06
N ARG A 75 -5.16 1.56 13.13
CA ARG A 75 -6.40 1.08 12.51
C ARG A 75 -6.16 -0.20 11.70
N ASP A 76 -5.15 -0.20 10.84
CA ASP A 76 -4.78 -1.34 10.02
C ASP A 76 -4.44 -2.55 10.92
N ALA A 77 -3.75 -2.33 12.05
CA ALA A 77 -3.44 -3.40 13.02
C ALA A 77 -4.71 -3.98 13.66
N MET A 78 -5.67 -3.15 14.08
CA MET A 78 -6.95 -3.63 14.62
C MET A 78 -7.74 -4.44 13.59
N GLU A 79 -7.78 -3.98 12.34
CA GLU A 79 -8.44 -4.70 11.24
C GLU A 79 -7.78 -6.07 11.00
N VAL A 80 -6.45 -6.15 11.08
CA VAL A 80 -5.71 -7.41 10.97
C VAL A 80 -6.03 -8.34 12.14
N GLU A 81 -6.05 -7.85 13.38
CA GLU A 81 -6.40 -8.67 14.55
C GLU A 81 -7.83 -9.22 14.47
N GLU A 82 -8.79 -8.39 14.05
CA GLU A 82 -10.16 -8.83 13.82
C GLU A 82 -10.22 -9.91 12.72
N LEU A 83 -9.53 -9.69 11.61
CA LEU A 83 -9.45 -10.67 10.52
C LEU A 83 -8.81 -11.99 10.98
N VAL A 84 -7.74 -11.92 11.76
CA VAL A 84 -7.11 -13.12 12.35
C VAL A 84 -8.11 -13.86 13.23
N GLY A 85 -8.84 -13.17 14.11
CA GLY A 85 -9.87 -13.79 14.94
C GLY A 85 -10.98 -14.47 14.12
N VAL A 86 -11.40 -13.85 13.02
CA VAL A 86 -12.38 -14.46 12.09
C VAL A 86 -11.78 -15.70 11.42
N ILE A 87 -10.55 -15.63 10.91
CA ILE A 87 -9.87 -16.74 10.25
C ILE A 87 -9.65 -17.91 11.22
N GLU A 88 -9.22 -17.65 12.46
CA GLU A 88 -9.05 -18.67 13.48
C GLU A 88 -10.36 -19.39 13.78
N LYS A 89 -11.46 -18.65 13.93
CA LYS A 89 -12.80 -19.24 14.09
C LYS A 89 -13.22 -20.07 12.87
N TRP A 90 -12.89 -19.62 11.67
CA TRP A 90 -13.21 -20.32 10.41
C TRP A 90 -12.29 -21.51 10.15
N ARG A 91 -11.12 -21.56 10.79
CA ARG A 91 -10.19 -22.69 10.73
C ARG A 91 -10.70 -23.89 11.52
N GLU A 92 -11.55 -23.68 12.53
CA GLU A 92 -12.01 -24.72 13.46
C GLU A 92 -13.17 -25.59 12.95
N GLY A 93 -13.13 -26.00 11.67
CA GLY A 93 -14.05 -26.99 11.10
C GLY A 93 -14.73 -26.54 9.82
N CYS A 94 -15.95 -27.02 9.58
CA CYS A 94 -16.71 -26.76 8.37
C CYS A 94 -17.23 -25.32 8.33
N GLN A 95 -16.71 -24.52 7.41
CA GLN A 95 -17.05 -23.11 7.26
C GLN A 95 -18.53 -22.91 6.90
N TRP A 96 -19.10 -23.82 6.10
CA TRP A 96 -20.53 -23.78 5.78
C TRP A 96 -21.40 -23.94 7.02
N CYS A 97 -21.09 -24.91 7.89
CA CYS A 97 -21.83 -25.16 9.12
C CYS A 97 -21.74 -23.96 10.07
N VAL A 98 -20.54 -23.39 10.24
CA VAL A 98 -20.33 -22.18 11.06
C VAL A 98 -21.14 -20.99 10.51
N ALA A 99 -21.08 -20.75 9.19
CA ALA A 99 -21.84 -19.68 8.54
C ALA A 99 -23.36 -19.88 8.66
N SER A 100 -23.81 -21.13 8.69
CA SER A 100 -25.22 -21.50 8.90
C SER A 100 -25.67 -21.40 10.37
N GLY A 101 -24.81 -20.96 11.28
CA GLY A 101 -25.10 -20.89 12.72
C GLY A 101 -25.13 -22.25 13.44
N ARG A 102 -24.56 -23.29 12.83
CA ARG A 102 -24.40 -24.63 13.42
C ARG A 102 -23.00 -24.85 13.96
N ASP A 103 -22.82 -25.89 14.77
CA ASP A 103 -21.48 -26.32 15.17
C ASP A 103 -20.75 -26.90 13.94
N GLY A 104 -19.64 -26.29 13.55
CA GLY A 104 -18.83 -26.72 12.43
C GLY A 104 -17.74 -27.74 12.79
N ARG A 105 -17.55 -28.03 14.08
CA ARG A 105 -16.49 -28.96 14.52
C ARG A 105 -16.78 -30.40 14.09
N GLY A 106 -15.70 -31.16 13.88
CA GLY A 106 -15.75 -32.59 13.61
C GLY A 106 -15.67 -33.00 12.15
N HIS A 107 -15.74 -32.06 11.21
CA HIS A 107 -15.49 -32.28 9.78
C HIS A 107 -14.98 -31.00 9.10
N VAL A 108 -14.30 -31.14 7.97
CA VAL A 108 -13.97 -30.01 7.08
C VAL A 108 -15.09 -29.77 6.07
N TRP A 109 -15.11 -28.62 5.39
CA TRP A 109 -16.19 -28.31 4.44
C TRP A 109 -16.29 -29.36 3.32
N GLU A 110 -15.16 -29.87 2.83
CA GLU A 110 -15.09 -30.95 1.82
C GLU A 110 -15.84 -32.22 2.22
N GLU A 111 -16.02 -32.45 3.53
CA GLU A 111 -16.70 -33.61 4.12
C GLU A 111 -18.13 -33.29 4.58
N CYS A 112 -18.62 -32.07 4.34
CA CYS A 112 -19.92 -31.64 4.82
C CYS A 112 -21.07 -32.37 4.13
N GLU A 113 -21.91 -33.08 4.88
CA GLU A 113 -23.07 -33.80 4.33
C GLU A 113 -24.29 -32.90 4.06
N ASP A 114 -24.24 -31.64 4.48
CA ASP A 114 -25.33 -30.69 4.26
C ASP A 114 -25.47 -30.34 2.78
N GLU A 115 -26.72 -30.32 2.28
CA GLU A 115 -27.02 -30.06 0.87
C GLU A 115 -26.43 -28.72 0.40
N GLY A 116 -26.54 -27.67 1.22
CA GLY A 116 -25.99 -26.36 0.89
C GLY A 116 -24.46 -26.34 0.94
N GLY A 117 -23.85 -27.12 1.82
CA GLY A 117 -22.40 -27.30 1.89
C GLY A 117 -21.86 -27.95 0.62
N GLN A 118 -22.54 -29.01 0.16
CA GLN A 118 -22.23 -29.72 -1.08
C GLN A 118 -22.46 -28.86 -2.33
N GLU A 119 -23.53 -28.07 -2.37
CA GLU A 119 -23.78 -27.12 -3.45
C GLU A 119 -22.70 -26.03 -3.48
N GLY A 120 -22.30 -25.51 -2.33
CA GLY A 120 -21.19 -24.56 -2.19
C GLY A 120 -19.87 -25.12 -2.73
N LEU A 121 -19.52 -26.36 -2.39
CA LEU A 121 -18.33 -27.04 -2.94
C LEU A 121 -18.39 -27.20 -4.46
N LYS A 122 -19.55 -27.57 -5.01
CA LYS A 122 -19.75 -27.65 -6.46
C LYS A 122 -19.55 -26.28 -7.11
N GLY A 123 -20.13 -25.23 -6.52
CA GLY A 123 -19.95 -23.85 -6.98
C GLY A 123 -18.49 -23.41 -6.95
N LEU A 124 -17.78 -23.69 -5.85
CA LEU A 124 -16.35 -23.39 -5.72
C LEU A 124 -15.52 -24.13 -6.77
N LYS A 125 -15.78 -25.42 -6.99
CA LYS A 125 -15.10 -26.21 -8.03
C LYS A 125 -15.39 -25.67 -9.42
N MET A 126 -16.63 -25.30 -9.71
CA MET A 126 -17.00 -24.65 -10.97
C MET A 126 -16.29 -23.30 -11.15
N LEU A 127 -16.16 -22.50 -10.09
CA LEU A 127 -15.41 -21.26 -10.14
C LEU A 127 -13.92 -21.52 -10.40
N GLN A 128 -13.31 -22.49 -9.72
CA GLN A 128 -11.92 -22.88 -9.93
C GLN A 128 -11.69 -23.39 -11.36
N ASP A 129 -12.58 -24.23 -11.88
CA ASP A 129 -12.48 -24.80 -13.23
C ASP A 129 -12.70 -23.73 -14.33
N ASN A 130 -13.51 -22.71 -14.04
CA ASN A 130 -13.81 -21.62 -14.95
C ASN A 130 -13.03 -20.34 -14.67
N TRP A 131 -12.12 -20.35 -13.69
CA TRP A 131 -11.33 -19.18 -13.33
C TRP A 131 -10.42 -18.85 -14.52
N GLN A 132 -10.82 -17.86 -15.30
CA GLN A 132 -9.92 -17.23 -16.26
C GLN A 132 -8.95 -16.41 -15.45
N ILE A 133 -7.76 -16.97 -15.25
CA ILE A 133 -6.73 -16.26 -14.53
C ILE A 133 -6.26 -15.13 -15.45
N VAL A 134 -6.47 -13.90 -14.97
CA VAL A 134 -6.12 -12.68 -15.67
C VAL A 134 -4.62 -12.73 -16.00
N PRO A 135 -4.19 -12.26 -17.18
CA PRO A 135 -2.78 -12.03 -17.45
C PRO A 135 -2.13 -11.30 -16.26
N TYR A 136 -0.91 -11.72 -15.88
CA TYR A 136 -0.12 -11.20 -14.76
C TYR A 136 -0.43 -11.73 -13.35
N SER A 137 -1.14 -12.85 -13.20
CA SER A 137 -1.17 -13.53 -11.89
C SER A 137 0.13 -14.31 -11.63
N CYS A 138 0.38 -14.67 -10.36
CA CYS A 138 1.44 -15.59 -9.93
C CYS A 138 0.88 -17.02 -9.70
N CYS A 139 1.74 -18.06 -9.77
CA CYS A 139 1.40 -19.43 -9.32
C CYS A 139 1.13 -19.39 -7.82
N TYR A 140 -0.02 -19.85 -7.34
CA TYR A 140 -0.27 -19.96 -5.90
C TYR A 140 0.57 -21.03 -5.17
N GLY A 141 1.30 -21.87 -5.92
CA GLY A 141 2.26 -22.83 -5.36
C GLY A 141 3.66 -22.24 -5.18
N CYS A 142 4.25 -21.70 -6.25
CA CYS A 142 5.63 -21.19 -6.24
C CYS A 142 5.77 -19.66 -6.29
N TRP A 143 4.67 -18.92 -6.37
CA TRP A 143 4.58 -17.46 -6.45
C TRP A 143 5.23 -16.81 -7.69
N LEU A 144 5.73 -17.60 -8.64
CA LEU A 144 6.30 -17.07 -9.89
C LEU A 144 5.19 -16.61 -10.86
N PRO A 145 5.44 -15.58 -11.69
CA PRO A 145 4.51 -15.16 -12.74
C PRO A 145 4.16 -16.32 -13.68
N GLN A 146 2.92 -16.35 -14.20
CA GLN A 146 2.45 -17.39 -15.12
C GLN A 146 3.33 -17.56 -16.37
N ALA A 147 3.95 -16.49 -16.86
CA ALA A 147 4.87 -16.53 -17.99
C ALA A 147 6.18 -17.28 -17.69
N VAL A 148 6.50 -17.49 -16.41
CA VAL A 148 7.73 -18.13 -15.93
C VAL A 148 7.44 -19.51 -15.35
N CYS A 149 6.29 -19.68 -14.72
CA CYS A 149 5.91 -20.94 -14.09
C CYS A 149 5.46 -21.99 -15.12
N GLU A 150 6.22 -23.08 -15.24
CA GLU A 150 5.94 -24.17 -16.19
C GLU A 150 4.60 -24.90 -15.94
N SER A 151 4.04 -24.78 -14.73
CA SER A 151 2.70 -25.31 -14.45
C SER A 151 1.58 -24.57 -15.20
N PHE A 152 1.87 -23.46 -15.88
CA PHE A 152 0.92 -22.71 -16.71
C PHE A 152 1.27 -22.77 -18.20
N GLY A 153 0.27 -23.04 -19.05
CA GLY A 153 0.38 -22.99 -20.51
C GLY A 153 -0.50 -21.88 -21.09
N PHE A 154 0.00 -21.16 -22.09
CA PHE A 154 -0.78 -20.15 -22.80
C PHE A 154 -1.77 -20.81 -23.78
N ASP A 155 -3.06 -20.59 -23.56
CA ASP A 155 -4.15 -21.05 -24.42
C ASP A 155 -4.44 -19.98 -25.48
N MET A 156 -3.93 -20.22 -26.70
CA MET A 156 -4.15 -19.31 -27.84
C MET A 156 -5.61 -19.19 -28.27
N GLN A 157 -6.46 -20.19 -28.00
CA GLN A 157 -7.87 -20.14 -28.39
C GLN A 157 -8.70 -19.28 -27.45
N LYS A 158 -8.33 -19.24 -26.17
CA LYS A 158 -9.07 -18.52 -25.13
C LYS A 158 -8.38 -17.25 -24.65
N GLY A 159 -7.16 -16.98 -25.12
CA GLY A 159 -6.44 -15.73 -24.87
C GLY A 159 -5.99 -15.57 -23.42
N GLY A 160 -5.34 -16.58 -22.84
CA GLY A 160 -4.85 -16.49 -21.45
C GLY A 160 -4.06 -17.72 -21.00
N TYR A 161 -3.47 -17.65 -19.81
CA TYR A 161 -2.74 -18.78 -19.21
C TYR A 161 -3.68 -19.73 -18.46
N ARG A 162 -3.44 -21.04 -18.54
CA ARG A 162 -4.18 -22.10 -17.84
C ARG A 162 -3.22 -23.02 -17.09
N LYS A 163 -3.62 -23.45 -15.89
CA LYS A 163 -2.87 -24.45 -15.13
C LYS A 163 -2.93 -25.81 -15.84
N GLN A 164 -1.78 -26.41 -16.07
CA GLN A 164 -1.63 -27.74 -16.65
C GLN A 164 -1.83 -28.78 -15.55
N ARG A 165 -2.65 -29.82 -15.80
CA ARG A 165 -3.06 -30.79 -14.77
C ARG A 165 -1.93 -31.72 -14.30
N GLU A 166 -0.88 -31.87 -15.09
CA GLU A 166 0.19 -32.85 -14.87
C GLU A 166 1.55 -32.22 -14.52
N VAL A 167 1.63 -30.89 -14.48
CA VAL A 167 2.86 -30.16 -14.20
C VAL A 167 2.76 -29.51 -12.82
N GLY A 168 3.65 -29.91 -11.92
CA GLY A 168 3.74 -29.34 -10.57
C GLY A 168 4.30 -27.92 -10.57
N CYS A 169 3.91 -27.16 -9.55
CA CYS A 169 4.79 -26.19 -8.88
C CYS A 169 5.53 -27.00 -7.79
#